data_AF-A0A944E2M0-F1
#
_entry.id   AF-A0A944E2M0-F1
#
_cell.length_a   1.000
_cell.length_b   1.000
_cell.length_c   1.000
_cell.angle_alpha   90.00
_cell.angle_beta   90.00
_cell.angle_gamma   90.00
#
_symmetry.space_group_name_H-M   'P 1'
#
loop_
_entity.id
_entity.type
_entity.pdbx_description
1 polymer ?
#
loop_
_entity_poly.entity_id
_entity_poly.type
_entity_poly.pdbx_seq_one_letter_code
_entity_poly.pdbx_strand_id
1 'polypeptide(L)' 'MSAGRPLTRAERRKLNRAEHERKIKQDMLAMHGNELGTFYYWLRIMNIRGTQAYRDGDTAFIRDVALALENVYRRHAG' A
#
# COMPACT_ATOMS: atom_id res chain seq x y z
N MET A 1 -14.06 -17.40 9.70
CA MET A 1 -14.17 -18.14 8.42
C MET A 1 -15.65 -18.33 8.14
N SER A 2 -16.20 -17.71 7.08
CA SER A 2 -17.64 -17.79 6.81
C SER A 2 -17.98 -19.18 6.25
N ALA A 3 -18.86 -19.89 6.96
CA ALA A 3 -19.31 -21.24 6.68
C ALA A 3 -19.85 -21.40 5.25
N GLY A 4 -19.24 -22.30 4.46
CA GLY A 4 -19.79 -23.08 3.32
C GLY A 4 -20.56 -22.39 2.18
N ARG A 5 -20.96 -21.13 2.31
CA ARG A 5 -21.78 -20.42 1.34
C ARG A 5 -20.92 -19.89 0.19
N PRO A 6 -21.41 -19.90 -1.05
CA PRO A 6 -20.73 -19.25 -2.16
C PRO A 6 -20.46 -17.77 -1.85
N LEU A 7 -19.28 -17.28 -2.21
CA LEU A 7 -18.93 -15.88 -2.05
C LEU A 7 -19.89 -15.00 -2.86
N THR A 8 -20.41 -13.98 -2.21
CA THR A 8 -21.15 -12.90 -2.87
C THR A 8 -20.24 -12.16 -3.86
N ARG A 9 -20.84 -11.41 -4.79
CA ARG A 9 -20.08 -10.61 -5.77
C ARG A 9 -19.14 -9.59 -5.09
N ALA A 10 -19.57 -8.99 -3.98
CA ALA A 10 -18.77 -8.04 -3.21
C ALA A 10 -17.57 -8.71 -2.53
N GLU A 11 -17.78 -9.87 -1.90
CA GLU A 11 -16.72 -10.66 -1.28
C GLU A 11 -15.71 -11.16 -2.32
N ARG A 12 -16.18 -11.62 -3.49
CA ARG A 12 -15.30 -12.04 -4.60
C ARG A 12 -14.45 -10.89 -5.12
N ARG A 13 -15.02 -9.69 -5.29
CA ARG A 13 -14.25 -8.49 -5.67
C ARG A 13 -13.20 -8.12 -4.62
N LYS A 14 -13.51 -8.28 -3.33
CA LYS A 14 -12.55 -8.03 -2.25
C LYS A 14 -11.42 -9.06 -2.26
N LEU A 15 -11.74 -10.34 -2.46
CA LEU A 15 -10.77 -11.43 -2.59
C LEU A 15 -9.84 -11.20 -3.79
N ASN A 16 -10.39 -10.98 -4.98
CA ASN A 16 -9.61 -10.74 -6.19
C ASN A 16 -8.66 -9.54 -6.04
N ARG A 17 -9.11 -8.47 -5.36
CA ARG A 17 -8.24 -7.32 -5.06
C ARG A 17 -7.11 -7.70 -4.11
N ALA A 18 -7.39 -8.47 -3.06
CA ALA A 18 -6.38 -8.93 -2.13
C ALA A 18 -5.35 -9.87 -2.81
N GLU A 19 -5.80 -10.75 -3.69
CA GLU A 19 -4.93 -11.63 -4.49
C GLU A 19 -4.07 -10.84 -5.47
N HIS A 20 -4.66 -9.87 -6.16
CA HIS A 20 -3.92 -8.99 -7.05
C HIS A 20 -2.82 -8.21 -6.30
N GLU A 21 -3.14 -7.66 -5.13
CA GLU A 21 -2.17 -6.95 -4.30
C GLU A 21 -1.05 -7.88 -3.77
N ARG A 22 -1.38 -9.14 -3.43
CA ARG A 22 -0.37 -10.14 -3.06
C ARG A 22 0.57 -10.45 -4.22
N LYS A 23 0.03 -10.61 -5.44
CA LYS A 23 0.84 -10.86 -6.63
C LYS A 23 1.81 -9.71 -6.89
N ILE A 24 1.34 -8.46 -6.86
CA ILE A 24 2.21 -7.28 -7.03
C ILE A 24 3.33 -7.27 -6.00
N LYS A 25 3.02 -7.57 -4.73
CA LYS A 25 4.06 -7.67 -3.69
C LYS A 25 5.09 -8.75 -4.03
N GLN A 26 4.64 -9.94 -4.43
CA GLN A 26 5.54 -11.05 -4.79
C GLN A 26 6.42 -10.71 -6.00
N ASP A 27 5.85 -10.08 -7.03
CA ASP A 27 6.58 -9.66 -8.22
C ASP A 27 7.68 -8.64 -7.84
N MET A 28 7.38 -7.68 -6.96
CA MET A 28 8.36 -6.69 -6.47
C MET A 28 9.50 -7.35 -5.67
N LEU A 29 9.17 -8.33 -4.82
CA LEU A 29 10.17 -9.09 -4.07
C LEU A 29 11.05 -9.93 -5.00
N ALA A 30 10.47 -10.53 -6.04
CA ALA A 30 11.19 -11.33 -7.02
C ALA A 30 12.15 -10.48 -7.87
N MET A 31 11.75 -9.27 -8.26
CA MET A 31 12.57 -8.38 -9.09
C MET A 31 13.69 -7.68 -8.32
N HIS A 32 13.46 -7.34 -7.05
CA HIS A 32 14.36 -6.43 -6.30
C HIS A 32 14.97 -7.04 -5.04
N GLY A 33 14.64 -8.30 -4.73
CA GLY A 33 15.00 -8.91 -3.44
C GLY A 33 14.11 -8.41 -2.30
N ASN A 34 14.30 -9.00 -1.12
CA ASN A 34 13.36 -8.83 -0.01
C ASN A 34 13.27 -7.39 0.52
N GLU A 35 14.41 -6.73 0.74
CA GLU A 35 14.45 -5.40 1.37
C GLU A 35 13.94 -4.33 0.39
N LEU A 36 14.58 -4.22 -0.77
CA LEU A 36 14.25 -3.21 -1.78
C LEU A 36 12.85 -3.45 -2.39
N GLY A 37 12.47 -4.71 -2.61
CA GLY A 37 11.12 -5.06 -3.06
C GLY A 37 10.04 -4.70 -2.05
N THR A 38 10.31 -4.89 -0.75
CA THR A 38 9.40 -4.46 0.32
C THR A 38 9.27 -2.94 0.32
N PHE A 39 10.38 -2.21 0.22
CA PHE A 39 10.38 -0.74 0.17
C PHE A 39 9.55 -0.21 -1.00
N TYR A 40 9.74 -0.73 -2.22
CA TYR A 40 8.96 -0.30 -3.39
C TYR A 40 7.48 -0.63 -3.28
N TYR A 41 7.13 -1.79 -2.70
CA TYR A 41 5.74 -2.11 -2.42
C TYR A 41 5.09 -1.09 -1.46
N TRP A 42 5.79 -0.69 -0.40
CA TRP A 42 5.32 0.34 0.53
C TRP A 42 5.12 1.69 -0.16
N LEU A 43 6.07 2.12 -0.98
CA LEU A 43 5.97 3.35 -1.78
C LEU A 43 4.72 3.36 -2.66
N ARG A 44 4.40 2.24 -3.32
CA ARG A 44 3.17 2.12 -4.13
C ARG A 44 1.91 2.30 -3.28
N ILE A 45 1.85 1.66 -2.11
CA ILE A 45 0.68 1.79 -1.21
C ILE A 45 0.52 3.24 -0.73
N MET A 46 1.62 3.88 -0.36
CA MET A 46 1.63 5.29 0.03
C MET A 46 1.16 6.20 -1.10
N ASN A 47 1.58 5.95 -2.35
CA ASN A 47 1.14 6.72 -3.51
C ASN A 47 -0.38 6.56 -3.76
N ILE A 48 -0.91 5.34 -3.73
CA ILE A 48 -2.35 5.09 -3.94
C ILE A 48 -3.18 5.80 -2.85
N ARG A 49 -2.81 5.62 -1.59
CA ARG A 49 -3.54 6.22 -0.45
C ARG A 49 -3.38 7.74 -0.42
N GLY A 50 -2.18 8.24 -0.69
CA GLY A 50 -1.89 9.68 -0.77
C GLY A 50 -2.65 10.35 -1.90
N THR A 51 -2.71 9.73 -3.08
CA THR A 51 -3.50 10.25 -4.22
C THR A 51 -4.99 10.28 -3.90
N GLN A 52 -5.50 9.25 -3.22
CA GLN A 52 -6.90 9.20 -2.80
C GLN A 52 -7.20 10.31 -1.78
N ALA A 53 -6.39 10.43 -0.72
CA ALA A 53 -6.53 11.49 0.29
C ALA A 53 -6.42 12.90 -0.32
N TYR A 54 -5.52 13.10 -1.29
CA TYR A 54 -5.41 14.35 -2.03
C TYR A 54 -6.67 14.68 -2.83
N ARG A 55 -7.23 13.70 -3.55
CA ARG A 55 -8.49 13.88 -4.28
C ARG A 55 -9.67 14.13 -3.34
N ASP A 56 -9.63 13.55 -2.15
CA ASP A 56 -10.66 13.72 -1.12
C ASP A 56 -10.46 15.04 -0.33
N GLY A 57 -9.42 15.82 -0.64
CA GLY A 57 -9.14 17.12 -0.01
C GLY A 57 -8.54 17.04 1.39
N ASP A 58 -8.07 15.87 1.81
CA ASP A 58 -7.50 15.63 3.13
C ASP A 58 -6.06 16.14 3.22
N THR A 59 -5.94 17.46 3.32
CA THR A 59 -4.67 18.16 3.47
C THR A 59 -3.94 17.86 4.77
N ALA A 60 -4.66 17.40 5.81
CA ALA A 60 -4.08 17.02 7.09
C ALA A 60 -3.27 15.72 6.97
N PHE A 61 -3.86 14.69 6.35
CA PHE A 61 -3.17 13.42 6.09
C PHE A 61 -1.90 13.62 5.25
N ILE A 62 -1.96 14.47 4.22
CA ILE A 62 -0.79 14.75 3.37
C ILE A 62 0.33 15.41 4.17
N ARG A 63 -0.01 16.39 5.02
CA ARG A 63 0.96 17.06 5.89
C ARG A 63 1.62 16.07 6.84
N ASP A 64 0.84 15.19 7.47
CA ASP A 64 1.36 14.23 8.44
C ASP A 64 2.30 13.21 7.78
N VAL A 65 1.95 12.73 6.58
CA VAL A 65 2.82 11.85 5.80
C VAL A 65 4.11 12.54 5.39
N ALA A 66 4.04 13.80 4.95
CA ALA A 66 5.22 14.58 4.57
C ALA A 66 6.18 14.77 5.77
N LEU A 67 5.65 15.14 6.93
CA LEU A 67 6.43 15.28 8.17
C LEU A 67 7.06 13.95 8.62
N ALA A 68 6.33 12.84 8.48
CA ALA A 68 6.86 11.52 8.79
C ALA A 68 8.03 11.14 7.86
N LEU A 69 7.91 11.39 6.55
CA LEU A 69 8.96 11.13 5.57
C LEU A 69 10.18 12.02 5.80
N GLU A 70 9.98 13.30 6.11
CA GLU A 70 11.07 14.23 6.44
C GLU A 70 11.84 13.75 7.68
N ASN A 71 11.13 13.32 8.73
CA ASN A 71 11.75 12.79 9.94
C ASN A 71 12.60 11.53 9.68
N VAL A 72 12.12 10.62 8.83
CA VAL A 72 12.90 9.44 8.41
C VAL A 72 14.14 9.88 7.63
N TYR A 73 13.99 10.80 6.68
CA TYR A 73 15.11 11.34 5.90
C TYR A 73 16.17 11.97 6.80
N ARG A 74 15.79 12.88 7.72
CA ARG A 74 16.73 13.51 8.66
C ARG A 74 17.47 12.52 9.54
N ARG A 75 16.85 11.40 9.92
CA ARG A 75 17.49 10.35 10.74
C ARG A 75 18.51 9.50 9.97
N HIS A 76 18.35 9.37 8.66
CA HIS A 76 19.21 8.52 7.82
C HIS A 76 20.24 9.30 7.00
N ALA A 77 19.95 10.55 6.65
CA ALA A 77 20.82 11.43 5.85
C ALA A 77 21.52 12.51 6.70
N GLY A 78 21.34 12.48 8.02
CA GLY A 78 22.02 13.34 8.99
C GLY A 78 23.40 12.81 9.34
#